data_AF-A0A0G1QH88-F1
#
_entry.id   AF-A0A0G1QH88-F1
#
_cell.length_a   1.000
_cell.length_b   1.000
_cell.length_c   1.000
_cell.angle_alpha   90.00
_cell.angle_beta   90.00
_cell.angle_gamma   90.00
#
_symmetry.space_group_name_H-M   'P 1'
#
loop_
_entity.id
_entity.type
_entity.pdbx_description
1 polymer ?
#
loop_
_entity_poly.entity_id
_entity_poly.type
_entity_poly.pdbx_seq_one_letter_code
_entity_poly.pdbx_strand_id
1 'polypeptide(L)'
;MSKKTGFSQIIILGVLSVIIFAGSIFWFRYATQQAQNEAPSPLQASVSPKTSVIPSVKPTPSPAKPIEVGVLSELPKELNACIKQKIGEKTFQEIISGQKELPQSIGMTLNACCIKSEIISSCAVFAEKTGIMTKAAIEFLKKISPYILSGKAPGKCASIEACKAYCENSKNLEECANFFYKIGVFPESFAEQVKKDAATLKESLDSSPIELRQCVETAVGGSSSLSEILAGTRIIPQNISEILNTCFQTYSENLAKQLNDYLAGLKKLFDASPTSLRQCVETAVGGSSSLSEILAGTR
;
A
#
# COMPACT_ATOMS: atom_id res chain seq x y z
N MET A 1 89.14 -14.17 10.82
CA MET A 1 88.36 -14.07 9.57
C MET A 1 86.97 -14.65 9.85
N SER A 2 85.96 -13.91 10.27
CA SER A 2 85.18 -12.81 9.69
C SER A 2 83.76 -13.27 9.32
N LYS A 3 82.87 -13.04 10.29
CA LYS A 3 81.41 -12.83 10.23
C LYS A 3 80.79 -12.73 8.82
N LYS A 4 80.10 -13.78 8.35
CA LYS A 4 79.11 -13.72 7.25
C LYS A 4 77.99 -14.74 7.45
N THR A 5 77.20 -14.64 8.52
CA THR A 5 75.97 -15.46 8.67
C THR A 5 74.79 -14.73 9.33
N GLY A 6 74.93 -13.46 9.74
CA GLY A 6 73.84 -12.70 10.38
C GLY A 6 72.90 -11.96 9.42
N PHE A 7 73.37 -11.55 8.23
CA PHE A 7 72.61 -10.63 7.38
C PHE A 7 71.55 -11.33 6.50
N SER A 8 71.77 -12.60 6.15
CA SER A 8 70.83 -13.35 5.28
C SER A 8 69.58 -13.83 6.03
N GLN A 9 69.72 -14.22 7.30
CA GLN A 9 68.58 -14.67 8.13
C GLN A 9 67.64 -13.52 8.50
N ILE A 10 68.15 -12.30 8.68
CA ILE A 10 67.34 -11.12 8.98
C ILE A 10 66.52 -10.68 7.77
N ILE A 11 67.06 -10.81 6.55
CA ILE A 11 66.32 -10.52 5.32
C ILE A 11 65.21 -11.56 5.09
N ILE A 12 65.48 -12.85 5.33
CA ILE A 12 64.48 -13.91 5.18
C ILE A 12 63.34 -13.77 6.20
N LEU A 13 63.66 -13.47 7.46
CA LEU A 13 62.65 -13.20 8.50
C LEU A 13 61.85 -11.92 8.20
N GLY A 14 62.51 -10.87 7.71
CA GLY A 14 61.86 -9.62 7.31
C GLY A 14 60.87 -9.81 6.16
N VAL A 15 61.26 -10.54 5.10
CA VAL A 15 60.40 -10.80 3.94
C VAL A 15 59.23 -11.72 4.32
N LEU A 16 59.43 -12.74 5.17
CA LEU A 16 58.33 -13.55 5.69
C LEU A 16 57.34 -12.73 6.53
N SER A 17 57.82 -11.81 7.39
CA SER A 17 56.92 -10.95 8.17
C SER A 17 56.10 -9.98 7.30
N VAL A 18 56.65 -9.47 6.21
CA VAL A 18 55.92 -8.62 5.25
C VAL A 18 54.86 -9.41 4.48
N ILE A 19 55.15 -10.67 4.10
CA ILE A 19 54.18 -11.54 3.41
C ILE A 19 53.04 -11.93 4.36
N ILE A 20 53.33 -12.21 5.64
CA ILE A 20 52.31 -12.51 6.65
C ILE A 20 51.44 -11.28 6.95
N PHE A 21 52.02 -10.08 7.05
CA PHE A 21 51.27 -8.84 7.25
C PHE A 21 50.45 -8.44 6.01
N ALA A 22 51.00 -8.55 4.80
CA ALA A 22 50.27 -8.25 3.57
C ALA A 22 49.14 -9.24 3.30
N GLY A 23 49.35 -10.53 3.59
CA GLY A 23 48.31 -11.55 3.52
C GLY A 23 47.19 -11.32 4.52
N SER A 24 47.53 -10.88 5.73
CA SER A 24 46.56 -10.53 6.78
C SER A 24 45.71 -9.33 6.37
N ILE A 25 46.29 -8.29 5.77
CA ILE A 25 45.55 -7.11 5.30
C ILE A 25 44.67 -7.46 4.10
N PHE A 26 45.14 -8.30 3.18
CA PHE A 26 44.32 -8.76 2.04
C PHE A 26 43.14 -9.62 2.50
N TRP A 27 43.35 -10.51 3.47
CA TRP A 27 42.28 -11.31 4.06
C TRP A 27 41.33 -10.45 4.90
N PHE A 28 41.83 -9.44 5.63
CA PHE A 28 40.98 -8.49 6.36
C PHE A 28 40.14 -7.65 5.39
N ARG A 29 40.71 -7.18 4.27
CA ARG A 29 39.96 -6.43 3.24
C ARG A 29 38.94 -7.32 2.53
N TYR A 30 39.31 -8.56 2.20
CA TYR A 30 38.39 -9.54 1.61
C TYR A 30 37.26 -9.94 2.56
N ALA A 31 37.56 -10.15 3.85
CA ALA A 31 36.58 -10.44 4.90
C ALA A 31 35.68 -9.23 5.18
N THR A 32 36.19 -8.00 5.17
CA THR A 32 35.34 -6.79 5.26
C THR A 32 34.48 -6.58 4.02
N GLN A 33 34.96 -6.97 2.84
CA GLN A 33 34.19 -6.88 1.60
C GLN A 33 33.10 -7.95 1.52
N GLN A 34 33.32 -9.15 2.08
CA GLN A 34 32.25 -10.15 2.24
C GLN A 34 31.26 -9.79 3.36
N ALA A 35 31.71 -9.19 4.46
CA ALA A 35 30.81 -8.71 5.52
C ALA A 35 29.85 -7.59 5.06
N GLN A 36 30.23 -6.80 4.06
CA GLN A 36 29.33 -5.82 3.42
C GLN A 36 28.37 -6.44 2.40
N ASN A 37 28.66 -7.64 1.89
CA ASN A 37 27.84 -8.33 0.91
C ASN A 37 26.90 -9.39 1.53
N GLU A 38 27.07 -9.72 2.83
CA GLU A 38 26.25 -10.71 3.55
C GLU A 38 25.56 -10.16 4.81
N ALA A 39 25.61 -8.86 5.09
CA ALA A 39 24.79 -8.25 6.14
C ALA A 39 23.42 -7.85 5.57
N PRO A 40 22.32 -8.60 5.84
CA PRO A 40 20.98 -8.07 5.58
C PRO A 40 20.77 -6.83 6.45
N SER A 41 20.33 -5.76 5.80
CA SER A 41 19.94 -4.52 6.44
C SER A 41 18.96 -4.78 7.59
N PRO A 42 19.06 -4.11 8.76
CA PRO A 42 18.12 -4.30 9.88
C PRO A 42 16.66 -3.93 9.53
N LEU A 43 16.42 -3.34 8.36
CA LEU A 43 15.10 -3.03 7.81
C LEU A 43 14.48 -4.16 6.96
N GLN A 44 15.19 -5.26 6.71
CA GLN A 44 14.67 -6.39 5.91
C GLN A 44 14.14 -7.57 6.75
N ALA A 45 14.27 -7.53 8.08
CA ALA A 45 13.79 -8.60 8.96
C ALA A 45 12.32 -8.46 9.41
N SER A 46 11.62 -7.37 9.07
CA SER A 46 10.21 -7.16 9.45
C SER A 46 9.26 -6.87 8.28
N VAL A 47 9.72 -6.86 7.04
CA VAL A 47 8.86 -6.67 5.87
C VAL A 47 9.10 -7.80 4.87
N SER A 48 8.78 -9.03 5.28
CA SER A 48 8.20 -9.93 4.28
C SER A 48 6.93 -9.25 3.76
N PRO A 49 6.71 -9.15 2.43
CA PRO A 49 5.37 -8.94 1.93
C PRO A 49 4.62 -10.22 2.24
N LYS A 50 4.12 -10.34 3.48
CA LYS A 50 2.81 -10.95 3.66
C LYS A 50 1.93 -10.03 2.84
N THR A 51 1.73 -10.47 1.60
CA THR A 51 0.55 -10.24 0.78
C THR A 51 -0.38 -9.24 1.44
N SER A 52 -0.65 -8.14 0.75
CA SER A 52 -1.90 -7.42 0.93
C SER A 52 -3.02 -8.46 0.75
N VAL A 53 -3.33 -9.14 1.84
CA VAL A 53 -4.46 -10.02 1.98
C VAL A 53 -5.58 -9.03 2.25
N ILE A 54 -6.02 -8.34 1.20
CA ILE A 54 -7.45 -8.43 0.92
C ILE A 54 -7.65 -9.94 0.86
N PRO A 55 -8.32 -10.56 1.84
CA PRO A 55 -8.60 -11.96 1.70
C PRO A 55 -9.29 -12.06 0.35
N SER A 56 -8.68 -12.78 -0.58
CA SER A 56 -9.45 -13.46 -1.59
C SER A 56 -10.32 -14.42 -0.78
N VAL A 57 -11.40 -13.89 -0.21
CA VAL A 57 -12.63 -14.63 0.00
C VAL A 57 -13.05 -14.94 -1.42
N LYS A 58 -12.43 -15.98 -1.98
CA LYS A 58 -13.05 -16.76 -3.03
C LYS A 58 -14.42 -17.05 -2.42
N PRO A 59 -15.53 -16.51 -2.97
CA PRO A 59 -16.82 -16.86 -2.44
C PRO A 59 -16.89 -18.36 -2.58
N THR A 60 -16.76 -19.07 -1.45
CA THR A 60 -17.05 -20.49 -1.42
C THR A 60 -18.51 -20.52 -1.80
N PRO A 61 -18.88 -21.16 -2.92
CA PRO A 61 -20.29 -21.30 -3.21
C PRO A 61 -20.86 -22.10 -2.04
N SER A 62 -21.55 -21.40 -1.13
CA SER A 62 -22.45 -22.07 -0.21
C SER A 62 -23.35 -22.92 -1.10
N PRO A 63 -23.48 -24.23 -0.86
CA PRO A 63 -24.33 -25.06 -1.68
C PRO A 63 -25.71 -24.40 -1.70
N ALA A 64 -26.07 -23.86 -2.86
CA ALA A 64 -27.36 -23.23 -3.05
C ALA A 64 -28.37 -24.33 -2.82
N LYS A 65 -29.09 -24.25 -1.69
CA LYS A 65 -30.20 -25.15 -1.43
C LYS A 65 -31.16 -24.99 -2.63
N PRO A 66 -31.60 -26.08 -3.27
CA PRO A 66 -32.51 -25.98 -4.40
C PRO A 66 -33.68 -25.08 -4.03
N ILE A 67 -33.98 -24.09 -4.88
CA ILE A 67 -35.14 -23.22 -4.68
C ILE A 67 -36.37 -24.11 -4.85
N GLU A 68 -36.98 -24.53 -3.75
CA GLU A 68 -38.22 -25.31 -3.79
C GLU A 68 -39.31 -24.47 -4.45
N VAL A 69 -40.13 -25.08 -5.30
CA VAL A 69 -41.20 -24.41 -6.07
C VAL A 69 -42.19 -23.65 -5.16
N GLY A 70 -42.30 -24.04 -3.88
CA GLY A 70 -43.06 -23.32 -2.84
C GLY A 70 -42.52 -21.93 -2.47
N VAL A 71 -41.34 -21.52 -2.96
CA VAL A 71 -40.75 -20.21 -2.70
C VAL A 71 -41.45 -19.09 -3.50
N LEU A 72 -42.00 -19.38 -4.68
CA LEU A 72 -42.69 -18.38 -5.52
C LEU A 72 -44.08 -17.98 -4.97
N SER A 73 -44.75 -18.85 -4.22
CA SER A 73 -46.06 -18.55 -3.64
C SER A 73 -45.97 -17.59 -2.44
N GLU A 74 -44.79 -17.43 -1.84
CA GLU A 74 -44.53 -16.53 -0.71
C GLU A 74 -43.95 -15.17 -1.12
N LEU A 75 -43.85 -14.89 -2.43
CA LEU A 75 -43.32 -13.63 -2.93
C LEU A 75 -44.17 -12.44 -2.43
N PRO A 76 -43.53 -11.34 -1.98
CA PRO A 76 -44.20 -10.09 -1.66
C PRO A 76 -45.18 -9.67 -2.76
N LYS A 77 -46.32 -9.08 -2.38
CA LYS A 77 -47.39 -8.72 -3.33
C LYS A 77 -46.88 -7.81 -4.45
N GLU A 78 -46.04 -6.83 -4.12
CA GLU A 78 -45.46 -5.90 -5.10
C GLU A 78 -44.50 -6.62 -6.06
N LEU A 79 -43.71 -7.57 -5.55
CA LEU A 79 -42.79 -8.37 -6.34
C LEU A 79 -43.54 -9.30 -7.30
N ASN A 80 -44.59 -9.95 -6.81
CA ASN A 80 -45.49 -10.78 -7.62
C ASN A 80 -46.14 -9.98 -8.75
N ALA A 81 -46.67 -8.79 -8.45
CA ALA A 81 -47.26 -7.91 -9.45
C ALA A 81 -46.24 -7.54 -10.55
N CYS A 82 -45.00 -7.19 -10.17
CA CYS A 82 -43.95 -6.87 -11.12
C CYS A 82 -43.54 -8.08 -11.99
N ILE A 83 -43.40 -9.27 -11.40
CA ILE A 83 -43.04 -10.48 -12.13
C ILE A 83 -44.15 -10.83 -13.14
N LYS A 84 -45.41 -10.85 -12.70
CA LYS A 84 -46.58 -11.07 -13.57
C LYS A 84 -46.63 -10.09 -14.73
N GLN A 85 -46.28 -8.82 -14.50
CA GLN A 85 -46.19 -7.82 -15.56
C GLN A 85 -45.09 -8.15 -16.58
N LYS A 86 -43.94 -8.66 -16.14
CA LYS A 86 -42.77 -8.89 -17.01
C LYS A 86 -42.79 -10.24 -17.75
N ILE A 87 -43.28 -11.31 -17.13
CA ILE A 87 -43.31 -12.65 -17.73
C ILE A 87 -44.69 -13.07 -18.22
N GLY A 88 -45.74 -12.32 -17.85
CA GLY A 88 -47.13 -12.61 -18.17
C GLY A 88 -47.81 -13.52 -17.13
N GLU A 89 -49.06 -13.20 -16.79
CA GLU A 89 -49.86 -13.94 -15.79
C GLU A 89 -49.95 -15.44 -16.12
N LYS A 90 -50.19 -15.79 -17.38
CA LYS A 90 -50.29 -17.19 -17.81
C LYS A 90 -49.00 -17.97 -17.56
N THR A 91 -47.85 -17.42 -17.98
CA THR A 91 -46.54 -18.05 -17.76
C THR A 91 -46.19 -18.12 -16.27
N PHE A 92 -46.56 -17.11 -15.49
CA PHE A 92 -46.39 -17.13 -14.04
C PHE A 92 -47.16 -18.28 -13.38
N GLN A 93 -48.42 -18.52 -13.77
CA GLN A 93 -49.23 -19.61 -13.24
C GLN A 93 -48.73 -21.00 -13.70
N GLU A 94 -48.27 -21.12 -14.95
CA GLU A 94 -47.65 -22.35 -15.47
C GLU A 94 -46.38 -22.71 -14.70
N ILE A 95 -45.58 -21.72 -14.29
CA ILE A 95 -44.38 -21.92 -13.48
C ILE A 95 -44.72 -22.38 -12.06
N ILE A 96 -45.68 -21.71 -11.39
CA ILE A 96 -46.06 -22.05 -10.01
C ILE A 96 -46.73 -23.43 -9.92
N SER A 97 -47.52 -23.80 -10.94
CA SER A 97 -48.18 -25.11 -11.01
C SER A 97 -47.25 -26.25 -11.44
N GLY A 98 -45.97 -25.97 -11.72
CA GLY A 98 -44.99 -26.97 -12.14
C GLY A 98 -45.16 -27.45 -13.59
N GLN A 99 -46.01 -26.78 -14.39
CA GLN A 99 -46.22 -27.10 -15.80
C GLN A 99 -45.08 -26.59 -16.70
N LYS A 100 -44.28 -25.63 -16.22
CA LYS A 100 -43.21 -25.01 -16.99
C LYS A 100 -42.00 -24.75 -16.13
N GLU A 101 -40.81 -25.03 -16.67
CA GLU A 101 -39.55 -24.77 -15.98
C GLU A 101 -39.29 -23.26 -15.84
N LEU A 102 -38.49 -22.91 -14.82
CA LEU A 102 -38.07 -21.55 -14.57
C LEU A 102 -37.33 -21.01 -15.80
N PRO A 103 -37.75 -19.87 -16.38
CA PRO A 103 -37.02 -19.25 -17.47
C PRO A 103 -35.57 -18.95 -17.03
N GLN A 104 -34.59 -19.16 -17.91
CA GLN A 104 -33.18 -18.82 -17.60
C GLN A 104 -33.00 -17.34 -17.23
N SER A 105 -33.89 -16.46 -17.72
CA SER A 105 -33.92 -15.02 -17.44
C SER A 105 -34.66 -14.63 -16.14
N ILE A 106 -35.20 -15.60 -15.38
CA ILE A 106 -36.00 -15.30 -14.18
C ILE A 106 -35.17 -14.59 -13.11
N GLY A 107 -33.89 -14.89 -12.98
CA GLY A 107 -32.97 -14.19 -12.09
C GLY A 107 -32.83 -12.71 -12.41
N MET A 108 -32.70 -12.36 -13.71
CA MET A 108 -32.66 -10.95 -14.15
C MET A 108 -33.99 -10.24 -13.92
N THR A 109 -35.11 -10.95 -14.10
CA THR A 109 -36.45 -10.40 -13.90
C THR A 109 -36.71 -10.12 -12.42
N LEU A 110 -36.33 -11.05 -11.53
CA LEU A 110 -36.34 -10.87 -10.08
C LEU A 110 -35.50 -9.66 -9.67
N ASN A 111 -34.26 -9.57 -10.17
CA ASN A 111 -33.38 -8.44 -9.89
C ASN A 111 -34.01 -7.10 -10.33
N ALA A 112 -34.51 -7.03 -11.57
CA ALA A 112 -35.15 -5.82 -12.11
C ALA A 112 -36.40 -5.40 -11.33
N CYS A 113 -37.16 -6.36 -10.79
CA CYS A 113 -38.31 -6.06 -9.94
C CYS A 113 -37.91 -5.65 -8.52
N CYS A 114 -36.81 -6.17 -8.00
CA CYS A 114 -36.33 -5.87 -6.66
C CYS A 114 -35.60 -4.53 -6.52
N ILE A 115 -35.08 -3.93 -7.60
CA ILE A 115 -34.32 -2.66 -7.54
C ILE A 115 -35.22 -1.42 -7.40
N LYS A 116 -36.56 -1.54 -7.49
CA LYS A 116 -37.46 -0.42 -7.18
C LYS A 116 -37.40 -0.08 -5.69
N SER A 117 -37.21 1.20 -5.35
CA SER A 117 -36.98 1.69 -3.97
C SER A 117 -38.01 1.19 -2.95
N GLU A 118 -39.26 1.00 -3.36
CA GLU A 118 -40.37 0.56 -2.51
C GLU A 118 -40.38 -0.96 -2.25
N ILE A 119 -39.63 -1.76 -3.04
CA ILE A 119 -39.65 -3.23 -3.02
C ILE A 119 -38.33 -3.82 -2.46
N ILE A 120 -37.24 -3.03 -2.38
CA ILE A 120 -35.94 -3.50 -1.87
C ILE A 120 -36.05 -4.14 -0.48
N SER A 121 -36.83 -3.55 0.43
CA SER A 121 -36.99 -4.07 1.80
C SER A 121 -37.73 -5.41 1.83
N SER A 122 -38.80 -5.57 1.05
CA SER A 122 -39.58 -6.80 0.98
C SER A 122 -38.85 -7.91 0.21
N CYS A 123 -38.10 -7.56 -0.85
CA CYS A 123 -37.18 -8.48 -1.52
C CYS A 123 -36.07 -8.96 -0.60
N ALA A 124 -35.49 -8.08 0.22
CA ALA A 124 -34.43 -8.46 1.16
C ALA A 124 -34.94 -9.43 2.23
N VAL A 125 -36.10 -9.17 2.84
CA VAL A 125 -36.72 -10.08 3.83
C VAL A 125 -37.04 -11.44 3.22
N PHE A 126 -37.57 -11.45 1.99
CA PHE A 126 -37.84 -12.68 1.27
C PHE A 126 -36.56 -13.46 0.95
N ALA A 127 -35.54 -12.79 0.42
CA ALA A 127 -34.25 -13.41 0.10
C ALA A 127 -33.55 -13.98 1.33
N GLU A 128 -33.73 -13.37 2.51
CA GLU A 128 -33.25 -13.89 3.80
C GLU A 128 -33.99 -15.17 4.18
N LYS A 129 -35.34 -15.10 4.22
CA LYS A 129 -36.21 -16.19 4.67
C LYS A 129 -36.02 -17.45 3.83
N THR A 130 -35.80 -17.25 2.53
CA THR A 130 -35.68 -18.34 1.54
C THR A 130 -34.25 -18.83 1.37
N GLY A 131 -33.28 -18.20 2.03
CA GLY A 131 -31.86 -18.57 1.93
C GLY A 131 -31.22 -18.24 0.57
N ILE A 132 -31.88 -17.44 -0.27
CA ILE A 132 -31.33 -16.94 -1.54
C ILE A 132 -30.16 -15.99 -1.26
N MET A 133 -30.21 -15.25 -0.15
CA MET A 133 -29.14 -14.37 0.30
C MET A 133 -28.82 -14.58 1.77
N THR A 134 -27.54 -14.42 2.12
CA THR A 134 -27.12 -14.40 3.52
C THR A 134 -27.47 -13.06 4.17
N LYS A 135 -27.60 -13.05 5.50
CA LYS A 135 -27.77 -11.80 6.29
C LYS A 135 -26.70 -10.76 5.94
N ALA A 136 -25.44 -11.19 5.84
CA ALA A 136 -24.33 -10.33 5.46
C ALA A 136 -24.50 -9.70 4.07
N ALA A 137 -24.99 -10.47 3.08
CA ALA A 137 -25.24 -9.94 1.74
C ALA A 137 -26.41 -8.94 1.73
N ILE A 138 -27.43 -9.14 2.56
CA ILE A 138 -28.54 -8.20 2.71
C ILE A 138 -28.10 -6.90 3.40
N GLU A 139 -27.30 -7.00 4.46
CA GLU A 139 -26.73 -5.83 5.13
C GLU A 139 -25.82 -5.03 4.20
N PHE A 140 -24.99 -5.72 3.41
CA PHE A 140 -24.20 -5.10 2.35
C PHE A 140 -25.06 -4.33 1.36
N LEU A 141 -26.10 -4.98 0.81
CA LEU A 141 -27.02 -4.33 -0.14
C LEU A 141 -27.70 -3.11 0.47
N LYS A 142 -28.22 -3.22 1.71
CA LYS A 142 -28.85 -2.09 2.42
C LYS A 142 -27.92 -0.89 2.55
N LYS A 143 -26.63 -1.12 2.81
CA LYS A 143 -25.63 -0.04 2.94
C LYS A 143 -25.29 0.60 1.59
N ILE A 144 -25.17 -0.17 0.50
CA ILE A 144 -24.72 0.36 -0.80
C ILE A 144 -25.86 0.86 -1.71
N SER A 145 -27.05 0.28 -1.65
CA SER A 145 -28.18 0.60 -2.54
C SER A 145 -28.51 2.10 -2.61
N PRO A 146 -28.54 2.87 -1.51
CA PRO A 146 -28.81 4.32 -1.58
C PRO A 146 -27.80 5.08 -2.44
N TYR A 147 -26.54 4.65 -2.48
CA TYR A 147 -25.48 5.27 -3.28
C TYR A 147 -25.59 4.92 -4.77
N ILE A 148 -25.96 3.68 -5.08
CA ILE A 148 -26.22 3.25 -6.46
C ILE A 148 -27.43 4.00 -7.03
N LEU A 149 -28.54 4.02 -6.29
CA LEU A 149 -29.77 4.67 -6.72
C LEU A 149 -29.63 6.18 -6.86
N SER A 150 -28.80 6.82 -6.04
CA SER A 150 -28.52 8.26 -6.12
C SER A 150 -27.38 8.62 -7.09
N GLY A 151 -26.78 7.65 -7.78
CA GLY A 151 -25.65 7.87 -8.69
C GLY A 151 -24.38 8.38 -7.98
N LYS A 152 -24.26 8.13 -6.67
CA LYS A 152 -23.13 8.52 -5.81
C LYS A 152 -22.13 7.38 -5.58
N ALA A 153 -22.40 6.18 -6.12
CA ALA A 153 -21.43 5.10 -6.12
C ALA A 153 -20.23 5.44 -7.05
N PRO A 154 -19.02 4.89 -6.78
CA PRO A 154 -17.85 5.05 -7.63
C PRO A 154 -18.16 4.72 -9.10
N GLY A 155 -17.64 5.53 -10.01
CA GLY A 155 -17.94 5.38 -11.44
C GLY A 155 -19.39 5.67 -11.85
N LYS A 156 -20.24 6.15 -10.93
CA LYS A 156 -21.68 6.43 -11.16
C LYS A 156 -22.44 5.23 -11.71
N CYS A 157 -22.03 4.02 -11.33
CA CYS A 157 -22.69 2.78 -11.71
C CYS A 157 -24.15 2.76 -11.22
N ALA A 158 -25.06 2.26 -12.07
CA ALA A 158 -26.49 2.22 -11.80
C ALA A 158 -27.01 0.84 -11.35
N SER A 159 -26.13 -0.15 -11.24
CA SER A 159 -26.45 -1.50 -10.76
C SER A 159 -25.27 -2.13 -10.02
N ILE A 160 -25.53 -3.16 -9.22
CA ILE A 160 -24.49 -3.91 -8.50
C ILE A 160 -23.48 -4.51 -9.48
N GLU A 161 -23.94 -5.08 -10.59
CA GLU A 161 -23.08 -5.68 -11.61
C GLU A 161 -22.20 -4.64 -12.30
N ALA A 162 -22.76 -3.46 -12.60
CA ALA A 162 -21.99 -2.36 -13.17
C ALA A 162 -20.95 -1.83 -12.18
N CYS A 163 -21.31 -1.69 -10.89
CA CYS A 163 -20.37 -1.28 -9.85
C CYS A 163 -19.26 -2.31 -9.66
N LYS A 164 -19.61 -3.60 -9.69
CA LYS A 164 -18.65 -4.70 -9.60
C LYS A 164 -17.66 -4.62 -10.77
N ALA A 165 -18.15 -4.55 -12.01
CA ALA A 165 -17.29 -4.45 -13.19
C ALA A 165 -16.40 -3.19 -13.15
N TYR A 166 -16.94 -2.07 -12.65
CA TYR A 166 -16.16 -0.85 -12.46
C TYR A 166 -15.04 -1.05 -11.44
N CYS A 167 -15.32 -1.64 -10.27
CA CYS A 167 -14.36 -1.86 -9.21
C CYS A 167 -13.37 -3.01 -9.47
N GLU A 168 -13.69 -3.95 -10.35
CA GLU A 168 -12.77 -5.03 -10.77
C GLU A 168 -11.61 -4.51 -11.63
N ASN A 169 -11.75 -3.31 -12.20
CA ASN A 169 -10.64 -2.64 -12.86
C ASN A 169 -9.62 -2.17 -11.82
N SER A 170 -8.37 -2.63 -11.95
CA SER A 170 -7.29 -2.28 -11.03
C SER A 170 -7.07 -0.78 -10.87
N LYS A 171 -7.39 0.02 -11.90
CA LYS A 171 -7.29 1.48 -11.88
C LYS A 171 -8.33 2.15 -10.97
N ASN A 172 -9.41 1.44 -10.63
CA ASN A 172 -10.52 1.95 -9.83
C ASN A 172 -10.56 1.35 -8.42
N LEU A 173 -9.70 0.36 -8.12
CA LEU A 173 -9.69 -0.35 -6.85
C LEU A 173 -9.53 0.59 -5.66
N GLU A 174 -8.64 1.58 -5.75
CA GLU A 174 -8.39 2.52 -4.65
C GLU A 174 -9.64 3.37 -4.34
N GLU A 175 -10.29 3.92 -5.37
CA GLU A 175 -11.51 4.71 -5.18
C GLU A 175 -12.63 3.85 -4.58
N CYS A 176 -12.82 2.64 -5.11
CA CYS A 176 -13.81 1.70 -4.59
C CYS A 176 -13.53 1.32 -3.13
N ALA A 177 -12.28 0.98 -2.80
CA ALA A 177 -11.90 0.63 -1.44
C ALA A 177 -12.13 1.80 -0.47
N ASN A 178 -11.74 3.01 -0.84
CA ASN A 178 -11.98 4.20 -0.03
C ASN A 178 -13.47 4.49 0.15
N PHE A 179 -14.29 4.29 -0.89
CA PHE A 179 -15.73 4.42 -0.79
C PHE A 179 -16.33 3.41 0.20
N PHE A 180 -16.01 2.12 0.06
CA PHE A 180 -16.48 1.08 0.97
C PHE A 180 -16.02 1.33 2.43
N TYR A 181 -14.85 1.96 2.61
CA TYR A 181 -14.34 2.36 3.92
C TYR A 181 -15.24 3.39 4.57
N LYS A 182 -15.51 4.43 3.80
CA LYS A 182 -16.30 5.57 4.23
C LYS A 182 -17.73 5.19 4.60
N ILE A 183 -18.31 4.19 3.93
CA ILE A 183 -19.66 3.69 4.22
C ILE A 183 -19.67 2.54 5.25
N GLY A 184 -18.51 2.17 5.81
CA GLY A 184 -18.40 1.16 6.87
C GLY A 184 -18.77 -0.25 6.41
N VAL A 185 -18.35 -0.64 5.21
CA VAL A 185 -18.64 -1.95 4.61
C VAL A 185 -17.37 -2.80 4.59
N PHE A 186 -16.85 -3.10 5.78
CA PHE A 186 -15.67 -3.94 5.99
C PHE A 186 -15.72 -4.69 7.32
N PRO A 187 -14.89 -5.75 7.50
CA PRO A 187 -14.66 -6.33 8.80
C PRO A 187 -14.10 -5.31 9.80
N GLU A 188 -14.52 -5.40 11.06
CA GLU A 188 -14.02 -4.53 12.13
C GLU A 188 -12.50 -4.62 12.28
N SER A 189 -11.94 -5.82 12.17
CA SER A 189 -10.49 -6.04 12.20
C SER A 189 -9.73 -5.27 11.11
N PHE A 190 -10.33 -5.10 9.93
CA PHE A 190 -9.75 -4.29 8.85
C PHE A 190 -9.79 -2.80 9.20
N ALA A 191 -10.89 -2.32 9.77
CA ALA A 191 -11.01 -0.92 10.19
C ALA A 191 -9.98 -0.55 11.27
N GLU A 192 -9.79 -1.43 12.26
CA GLU A 192 -8.79 -1.25 13.31
C GLU A 192 -7.36 -1.29 12.76
N GLN A 193 -7.08 -2.18 11.80
CA GLN A 193 -5.79 -2.22 11.12
C GLN A 193 -5.48 -0.91 10.38
N VAL A 194 -6.45 -0.35 9.64
CA VAL A 194 -6.28 0.94 8.95
C VAL A 194 -5.94 2.07 9.92
N LYS A 195 -6.61 2.13 11.09
CA LYS A 195 -6.31 3.13 12.12
C LYS A 195 -4.91 2.97 12.71
N LYS A 196 -4.48 1.73 12.95
CA LYS A 196 -3.14 1.42 13.47
C LYS A 196 -2.05 1.81 12.46
N ASP A 197 -2.25 1.49 11.19
CA ASP A 197 -1.30 1.84 10.14
C ASP A 197 -1.23 3.36 9.94
N ALA A 198 -2.38 4.04 9.99
CA ALA A 198 -2.46 5.50 9.98
C ALA A 198 -1.69 6.14 11.14
N ALA A 199 -1.83 5.62 12.36
CA ALA A 199 -1.09 6.11 13.53
C ALA A 199 0.42 5.91 13.37
N THR A 200 0.84 4.76 12.85
CA THR A 200 2.26 4.44 12.60
C THR A 200 2.87 5.36 11.54
N LEU A 201 2.13 5.59 10.45
CA LEU A 201 2.52 6.53 9.41
C LEU A 201 2.60 7.97 9.97
N LYS A 202 1.63 8.35 10.81
CA LYS A 202 1.62 9.67 11.47
C LYS A 202 2.86 9.90 12.30
N GLU A 203 3.21 8.96 13.18
CA GLU A 203 4.41 9.04 14.03
C GLU A 203 5.68 9.18 13.18
N SER A 204 5.75 8.40 12.09
CA SER A 204 6.89 8.43 11.15
C SER A 204 7.01 9.79 10.46
N LEU A 205 5.90 10.37 9.99
CA LEU A 205 5.89 11.69 9.34
C LEU A 205 6.07 12.85 10.31
N ASP A 206 5.60 12.75 11.55
CA ASP A 206 5.80 13.77 12.59
C ASP A 206 7.27 13.86 13.01
N SER A 207 8.00 12.74 12.94
CA SER A 207 9.45 12.67 13.20
C SER A 207 10.31 12.96 11.95
N SER A 208 9.68 13.14 10.79
CA SER A 208 10.38 13.37 9.53
C SER A 208 10.65 14.85 9.27
N PRO A 209 11.68 15.17 8.45
CA PRO A 209 11.89 16.53 7.95
C PRO A 209 10.65 17.09 7.26
N ILE A 210 10.43 18.40 7.38
CA ILE A 210 9.25 19.10 6.86
C ILE A 210 9.13 18.89 5.34
N GLU A 211 10.26 18.92 4.63
CA GLU A 211 10.34 18.74 3.18
C GLU A 211 9.89 17.34 2.76
N LEU A 212 10.24 16.31 3.54
CA LEU A 212 9.79 14.94 3.28
C LEU A 212 8.28 14.82 3.48
N ARG A 213 7.76 15.39 4.57
CA ARG A 213 6.31 15.39 4.84
C ARG A 213 5.53 16.12 3.74
N GLN A 214 6.04 17.25 3.25
CA GLN A 214 5.45 17.99 2.14
C GLN A 214 5.46 17.19 0.84
N CYS A 215 6.54 16.44 0.58
CA CYS A 215 6.59 15.54 -0.56
C CYS A 215 5.48 14.47 -0.48
N VAL A 216 5.35 13.81 0.68
CA VAL A 216 4.33 12.79 0.90
C VAL A 216 2.93 13.38 0.76
N GLU A 217 2.69 14.55 1.36
CA GLU A 217 1.43 15.28 1.22
C GLU A 217 1.05 15.50 -0.25
N THR A 218 2.00 16.00 -1.04
CA THR A 218 1.79 16.25 -2.48
C THR A 218 1.51 14.95 -3.22
N ALA A 219 2.30 13.90 -2.95
CA ALA A 219 2.22 12.62 -3.64
C ALA A 219 0.92 11.84 -3.37
N VAL A 220 0.32 11.99 -2.18
CA VAL A 220 -0.96 11.36 -1.85
C VAL A 220 -2.19 12.19 -2.27
N GLY A 221 -1.98 13.30 -2.99
CA GLY A 221 -3.06 14.16 -3.49
C GLY A 221 -3.47 15.28 -2.54
N GLY A 222 -2.50 15.85 -1.81
CA GLY A 222 -2.64 17.08 -1.03
C GLY A 222 -2.96 16.89 0.46
N SER A 223 -2.97 18.01 1.19
CA SER A 223 -3.21 18.08 2.64
C SER A 223 -4.48 17.37 3.10
N SER A 224 -5.58 17.53 2.37
CA SER A 224 -6.85 16.86 2.69
C SER A 224 -6.70 15.35 2.68
N SER A 225 -6.13 14.80 1.60
CA SER A 225 -5.90 13.36 1.46
C SER A 225 -4.97 12.83 2.56
N LEU A 226 -3.87 13.55 2.83
CA LEU A 226 -2.95 13.18 3.90
C LEU A 226 -3.66 13.21 5.27
N SER A 227 -4.45 14.24 5.56
CA SER A 227 -5.16 14.34 6.84
C SER A 227 -6.17 13.21 7.06
N GLU A 228 -6.89 12.81 6.01
CA GLU A 228 -7.81 11.67 6.07
C GLU A 228 -7.07 10.34 6.28
N ILE A 229 -5.91 10.17 5.63
CA ILE A 229 -5.06 9.01 5.82
C ILE A 229 -4.57 8.96 7.27
N LEU A 230 -4.01 10.05 7.80
CA LEU A 230 -3.48 10.11 9.16
C LEU A 230 -4.56 10.00 10.24
N ALA A 231 -5.80 10.37 9.92
CA ALA A 231 -6.95 10.16 10.79
C ALA A 231 -7.50 8.72 10.74
N GLY A 232 -6.97 7.87 9.84
CA GLY A 232 -7.51 6.54 9.60
C GLY A 232 -8.92 6.57 9.00
N THR A 233 -9.34 7.66 8.36
CA THR A 233 -10.63 7.78 7.66
C THR A 233 -10.54 7.47 6.17
N ARG A 234 -9.31 7.22 5.68
CA ARG A 234 -8.98 6.84 4.31
C ARG A 234 -7.94 5.74 4.32
N ILE A 235 -8.05 4.80 3.39
CA ILE A 235 -7.10 3.70 3.27
C ILE A 235 -5.79 4.25 2.71
N ILE A 236 -4.66 3.80 3.26
CA ILE A 236 -3.33 4.13 2.75
C ILE A 236 -3.18 3.60 1.32
N PRO A 237 -2.72 4.42 0.35
CA PRO A 237 -2.53 3.97 -1.03
C PRO A 237 -1.62 2.73 -1.12
N GLN A 238 -1.93 1.82 -2.04
CA GLN A 238 -1.15 0.57 -2.19
C GLN A 238 0.31 0.83 -2.61
N ASN A 239 0.58 1.95 -3.27
CA ASN A 239 1.91 2.38 -3.68
C ASN A 239 2.61 3.28 -2.65
N ILE A 240 2.16 3.30 -1.39
CA ILE A 240 2.75 4.16 -0.36
C ILE A 240 4.26 3.92 -0.19
N SER A 241 4.74 2.69 -0.32
CA SER A 241 6.17 2.38 -0.21
C SER A 241 6.99 3.02 -1.33
N GLU A 242 6.46 3.04 -2.56
CA GLU A 242 7.09 3.72 -3.69
C GLU A 242 7.12 5.23 -3.44
N ILE A 243 6.00 5.81 -3.00
CA ILE A 243 5.91 7.22 -2.63
C ILE A 243 6.94 7.59 -1.57
N LEU A 244 7.01 6.84 -0.47
CA LEU A 244 7.95 7.08 0.63
C LEU A 244 9.40 6.97 0.17
N ASN A 245 9.71 5.96 -0.64
CA ASN A 245 11.05 5.78 -1.20
C ASN A 245 11.43 6.94 -2.11
N THR A 246 10.55 7.35 -3.03
CA THR A 246 10.79 8.51 -3.90
C THR A 246 11.00 9.77 -3.08
N CYS A 247 10.15 10.04 -2.09
CA CYS A 247 10.30 11.22 -1.24
C CYS A 247 11.59 11.20 -0.43
N PHE A 248 11.99 10.05 0.10
CA PHE A 248 13.27 9.91 0.82
C PHE A 248 14.47 10.13 -0.11
N GLN A 249 14.45 9.55 -1.31
CA GLN A 249 15.52 9.74 -2.29
C GLN A 249 15.63 11.22 -2.69
N THR A 250 14.53 11.86 -3.07
CA THR A 250 14.51 13.28 -3.41
C THR A 250 14.99 14.16 -2.25
N TYR A 251 14.56 13.87 -1.02
CA TYR A 251 15.05 14.58 0.16
C TYR A 251 16.57 14.42 0.33
N SER A 252 17.08 13.19 0.21
CA SER A 252 18.51 12.90 0.37
C SER A 252 19.38 13.57 -0.70
N GLU A 253 18.93 13.59 -1.96
CA GLU A 253 19.61 14.25 -3.07
C GLU A 253 19.64 15.77 -2.87
N ASN A 254 18.51 16.36 -2.46
CA ASN A 254 18.42 17.78 -2.16
C ASN A 254 19.33 18.18 -0.99
N LEU A 255 19.37 17.36 0.07
CA LEU A 255 20.25 17.59 1.22
C LEU A 255 21.71 17.51 0.82
N ALA A 256 22.10 16.49 0.05
CA ALA A 256 23.47 16.35 -0.46
C ALA A 256 23.87 17.55 -1.33
N LYS A 257 22.96 18.03 -2.19
CA LYS A 257 23.18 19.22 -3.01
C LYS A 257 23.37 20.47 -2.15
N GLN A 258 22.49 20.70 -1.17
CA GLN A 258 22.60 21.85 -0.27
C GLN A 258 23.92 21.85 0.51
N LEU A 259 24.34 20.68 0.99
CA LEU A 259 25.63 20.54 1.68
C LEU A 259 26.80 20.86 0.75
N ASN A 260 26.79 20.33 -0.48
CA ASN A 260 27.83 20.59 -1.47
C ASN A 260 27.91 22.07 -1.86
N ASP A 261 26.76 22.74 -2.05
CA ASP A 261 26.70 24.17 -2.36
C ASP A 261 27.25 25.01 -1.19
N TYR A 262 26.93 24.63 0.06
CA TYR A 262 27.46 25.26 1.26
C TYR A 262 28.99 25.09 1.39
N LEU A 263 29.50 23.87 1.21
CA LEU A 263 30.94 23.57 1.25
C LEU A 263 31.69 24.33 0.14
N ALA A 264 31.13 24.39 -1.07
CA ALA A 264 31.70 25.18 -2.17
C ALA A 264 31.75 26.67 -1.85
N GLY A 265 30.74 27.21 -1.16
CA GLY A 265 30.73 28.58 -0.65
C GLY A 265 31.81 28.84 0.39
N LEU A 266 31.94 27.96 1.39
CA LEU A 266 33.01 28.04 2.40
C LEU A 266 34.40 27.98 1.77
N LYS A 267 34.59 27.09 0.79
CA LYS A 267 35.86 27.00 0.04
C LYS A 267 36.20 28.32 -0.64
N LYS A 268 35.25 28.97 -1.31
CA LYS A 268 35.47 30.28 -1.95
C LYS A 268 35.86 31.36 -0.94
N LEU A 269 35.21 31.39 0.23
CA LEU A 269 35.54 32.35 1.30
C LEU A 269 36.96 32.10 1.85
N PHE A 270 37.32 30.84 2.07
CA PHE A 270 38.66 30.46 2.49
C PHE A 270 39.72 30.87 1.46
N ASP A 271 39.50 30.55 0.18
CA ASP A 271 40.42 30.87 -0.92
C ASP A 271 40.59 32.39 -1.09
N ALA A 272 39.58 33.20 -0.75
CA ALA A 272 39.64 34.66 -0.76
C ALA A 272 40.24 35.30 0.50
N SER A 273 40.45 34.53 1.58
CA SER A 273 40.90 35.08 2.88
C SER A 273 42.39 35.47 2.87
N PRO A 274 42.87 36.35 3.77
CA PRO A 274 44.29 36.65 3.91
C PRO A 274 45.13 35.42 4.27
N THR A 275 46.40 35.37 3.85
CA THR A 275 47.31 34.22 4.07
C THR A 275 47.43 33.84 5.55
N SER A 276 47.51 34.83 6.45
CA SER A 276 47.58 34.60 7.90
C SER A 276 46.35 33.87 8.44
N LEU A 277 45.17 34.19 7.92
CA LEU A 277 43.91 33.55 8.31
C LEU A 277 43.83 32.12 7.75
N ARG A 278 44.28 31.90 6.51
CA ARG A 278 44.33 30.56 5.91
C ARG A 278 45.25 29.62 6.69
N GLN A 279 46.46 30.07 7.02
CA GLN A 279 47.41 29.30 7.83
C GLN A 279 46.87 28.97 9.23
N CYS A 280 46.16 29.91 9.85
CA CYS A 280 45.50 29.69 11.12
C CYS A 280 44.46 28.58 11.04
N VAL A 281 43.58 28.62 10.03
CA VAL A 281 42.53 27.62 9.82
C VAL A 281 43.12 26.25 9.48
N GLU A 282 44.10 26.19 8.56
CA GLU A 282 44.81 24.94 8.24
C GLU A 282 45.43 24.31 9.48
N THR A 283 46.08 25.11 10.33
CA THR A 283 46.66 24.62 11.59
C THR A 283 45.59 24.10 12.54
N ALA A 284 44.48 24.84 12.69
CA ALA A 284 43.40 24.49 13.60
C ALA A 284 42.69 23.17 13.22
N VAL A 285 42.57 22.87 11.93
CA VAL A 285 41.92 21.63 11.47
C VAL A 285 42.88 20.44 11.33
N GLY A 286 44.16 20.60 11.69
CA GLY A 286 45.16 19.52 11.66
C GLY A 286 45.94 19.41 10.34
N GLY A 287 46.03 20.49 9.58
CA GLY A 287 46.85 20.62 8.37
C GLY A 287 46.04 20.84 7.09
N SER A 288 46.74 21.23 6.02
CA SER A 288 46.14 21.52 4.70
C SER A 288 45.51 20.28 4.07
N SER A 289 46.06 19.08 4.29
CA SER A 289 45.44 17.82 3.83
C SER A 289 44.08 17.60 4.50
N SER A 290 44.02 17.74 5.83
CA SER A 290 42.79 17.60 6.58
C SER A 290 41.73 18.62 6.16
N LEU A 291 42.15 19.87 5.89
CA LEU A 291 41.25 20.89 5.36
C LEU A 291 40.71 20.51 3.98
N SER A 292 41.56 19.97 3.10
CA SER A 292 41.14 19.57 1.77
C SER A 292 40.12 18.43 1.79
N GLU A 293 40.24 17.48 2.72
CA GLU A 293 39.27 16.40 2.91
C GLU A 293 37.92 16.92 3.44
N ILE A 294 37.93 17.87 4.39
CA ILE A 294 36.72 18.51 4.92
C ILE A 294 35.99 19.28 3.80
N LEU A 295 36.72 20.09 3.01
CA LEU A 295 36.14 20.87 1.92
C LEU A 295 35.68 19.98 0.75
N ALA A 296 36.24 18.79 0.60
CA ALA A 296 35.78 17.78 -0.35
C ALA A 296 34.62 16.92 0.17
N GLY A 297 34.21 17.09 1.44
CA GLY A 297 33.17 16.28 2.07
C GLY A 297 33.56 14.82 2.29
N THR A 298 34.86 14.51 2.35
CA THR A 298 35.38 13.14 2.52
C THR A 298 35.83 12.84 3.96
N ARG A 299 35.65 13.79 4.88
CA ARG A 299 36.01 13.70 6.30
C ARG A 299 34.91 14.26 7.18
#